data_AF-A0A1G3PME7-F1
#
_entry.id   AF-A0A1G3PME7-F1
#
_cell.length_a   1.000
_cell.length_b   1.000
_cell.length_c   1.000
_cell.angle_alpha   90.00
_cell.angle_beta   90.00
_cell.angle_gamma   90.00
#
_symmetry.space_group_name_H-M   'P 1'
#
loop_
_entity.id
_entity.type
_entity.pdbx_description
1 polymer ?
#
loop_
_entity_poly.entity_id
_entity_poly.type
_entity_poly.pdbx_seq_one_letter_code
_entity_poly.pdbx_strand_id
1 'polypeptide(L)'
;MARKMSYVYPNITDMGAITLYNEAFFVGSLHNLGLSVAADKNSTRIYVGFITFDNHKPMVIKIENGNALPMPAFPDYLTNCDSIKLAVNQDGLPVAAVLQSPTLHIYKTWD
;
A
#
# COMPACT_ATOMS: atom_id res chain seq x y z
N MET A 1 9.38 -22.95 -2.15
CA MET A 1 10.63 -22.16 -2.16
C MET A 1 10.23 -20.70 -1.97
N ALA A 2 10.77 -19.97 -1.00
CA ALA A 2 10.40 -18.57 -0.75
C ALA A 2 11.25 -17.64 -1.63
N ARG A 3 10.63 -16.68 -2.32
CA ARG A 3 11.35 -15.67 -3.11
C ARG A 3 11.30 -14.35 -2.36
N LYS A 4 12.35 -14.04 -1.60
CA LYS A 4 12.49 -12.71 -0.98
C LYS A 4 12.66 -11.68 -2.11
N MET A 5 11.74 -10.74 -2.20
CA MET A 5 11.87 -9.58 -3.08
C MET A 5 11.76 -8.34 -2.22
N SER A 6 12.84 -7.55 -2.18
CA SER A 6 12.84 -6.25 -1.52
C SER A 6 12.53 -5.20 -2.58
N TYR A 7 11.47 -4.43 -2.37
CA TYR A 7 11.20 -3.25 -3.18
C TYR A 7 11.70 -2.02 -2.44
N VAL A 8 12.70 -1.34 -3.02
CA VAL A 8 13.25 -0.09 -2.50
C VAL A 8 12.67 1.04 -3.33
N TYR A 9 11.85 1.89 -2.72
CA TYR A 9 11.38 3.10 -3.39
C TYR A 9 12.55 4.10 -3.50
N PRO A 10 12.72 4.81 -4.64
CA PRO A 10 13.73 5.86 -4.74
C PRO A 10 13.54 6.89 -3.61
N ASN A 11 14.62 7.19 -2.89
CA ASN A 11 14.66 8.16 -1.76
C ASN A 11 13.88 7.77 -0.49
N ILE A 12 13.44 6.51 -0.36
CA ILE A 12 12.82 6.02 0.87
C ILE A 12 13.70 4.89 1.42
N THR A 13 14.36 5.16 2.54
CA THR A 13 15.17 4.19 3.28
C THR A 13 14.26 3.11 3.85
N ASP A 14 14.22 1.96 3.17
CA ASP A 14 13.66 0.67 3.60
C ASP A 14 12.33 0.75 4.35
N MET A 15 11.24 0.99 3.62
CA MET A 15 9.90 0.98 4.18
C MET A 15 9.24 -0.38 4.05
N GLY A 16 9.31 -1.12 5.15
CA GLY A 16 8.53 -2.31 5.40
C GLY A 16 8.91 -3.47 4.49
N ALA A 17 9.67 -4.42 5.03
CA ALA A 17 10.05 -5.61 4.28
C ALA A 17 8.79 -6.37 3.82
N ILE A 18 8.39 -6.18 2.57
CA ILE A 18 7.42 -7.05 1.92
C ILE A 18 8.18 -8.30 1.50
N THR A 19 7.86 -9.45 2.08
CA THR A 19 8.42 -10.74 1.67
C THR A 19 7.32 -11.57 1.06
N LEU A 20 7.50 -12.02 -0.19
CA LEU A 20 6.54 -12.91 -0.84
C LEU A 20 6.97 -14.38 -0.66
N TYR A 21 6.00 -15.21 -0.30
CA TYR A 21 6.09 -16.67 -0.27
C TYR A 21 5.19 -17.22 -1.39
N ASN A 22 5.31 -18.52 -1.69
CA ASN A 22 4.50 -19.16 -2.75
C ASN A 22 2.98 -18.99 -2.54
N GLU A 23 2.51 -18.85 -1.29
CA GLU A 23 1.09 -18.78 -0.93
C GLU A 23 0.77 -17.70 0.11
N ALA A 24 1.76 -16.87 0.45
CA ALA A 24 1.60 -15.87 1.50
C ALA A 24 2.49 -14.66 1.20
N PHE A 25 2.27 -13.58 1.92
CA PHE A 25 3.18 -12.45 1.96
C PHE A 25 3.27 -11.96 3.40
N PHE A 26 4.43 -11.41 3.75
CA PHE A 26 4.69 -10.76 5.01
C PHE A 26 4.92 -9.28 4.73
N VAL A 27 4.31 -8.40 5.52
CA VAL A 27 4.61 -6.97 5.50
C VAL A 27 5.00 -6.57 6.91
N GLY A 28 6.25 -6.17 7.09
CA GLY A 28 6.68 -5.53 8.33
C GLY A 28 6.37 -4.03 8.27
N SER A 29 5.87 -3.44 9.35
CA SER A 29 5.88 -1.99 9.54
C SER A 29 6.67 -1.68 10.81
N LEU A 30 7.54 -0.67 10.76
CA LEU A 30 8.32 -0.22 11.92
C LEU A 30 7.63 0.93 12.68
N HIS A 31 6.43 1.33 12.25
CA HIS A 31 5.65 2.40 12.85
C HIS A 31 4.15 2.07 12.90
N ASN A 32 3.42 2.82 13.72
CA ASN A 32 1.98 2.68 13.94
C ASN A 32 1.10 3.54 13.01
N LEU A 33 1.68 4.23 12.03
CA LEU A 33 0.99 5.13 11.07
C LEU A 33 0.02 4.44 10.09
N GLY A 34 -0.42 3.21 10.36
CA GLY A 34 -1.39 2.50 9.55
C GLY A 34 -0.78 1.63 8.43
N LEU A 35 -1.21 0.37 8.44
CA LEU A 35 -0.98 -0.62 7.39
C LEU A 35 -2.35 -1.21 7.04
N SER A 36 -2.67 -1.25 5.75
CA SER A 36 -3.89 -1.89 5.27
C SER A 36 -3.57 -2.80 4.10
N VAL A 37 -4.21 -3.96 4.09
CA VAL A 37 -4.13 -4.90 2.98
C VAL A 37 -5.51 -5.21 2.46
N ALA A 38 -5.67 -5.23 1.15
CA ALA A 38 -6.89 -5.64 0.48
C ALA A 38 -6.54 -6.53 -0.71
N ALA A 39 -7.32 -7.58 -0.94
CA ALA A 39 -7.12 -8.49 -2.06
C ALA A 39 -8.36 -8.50 -2.96
N ASP A 40 -8.13 -8.59 -4.26
CA ASP A 40 -9.21 -8.85 -5.20
C ASP A 40 -9.57 -10.33 -5.15
N LYS A 41 -10.84 -10.64 -4.88
CA LYS A 41 -11.34 -12.02 -4.79
C LYS A 41 -11.31 -12.77 -6.13
N ASN A 42 -11.23 -12.05 -7.24
CA ASN A 42 -11.32 -12.61 -8.59
C ASN A 42 -9.96 -12.68 -9.31
N SER A 43 -8.86 -12.24 -8.67
CA SER A 43 -7.54 -12.23 -9.28
C SER A 43 -6.42 -12.50 -8.26
N THR A 44 -5.17 -12.53 -8.71
CA THR A 44 -3.99 -12.66 -7.85
C THR A 44 -3.52 -11.31 -7.28
N ARG A 45 -4.32 -10.24 -7.44
CA ARG A 45 -3.96 -8.89 -7.03
C ARG A 45 -4.15 -8.69 -5.54
N ILE A 46 -3.09 -8.26 -4.89
CA ILE A 46 -3.08 -7.84 -3.49
C ILE A 46 -2.56 -6.41 -3.44
N TYR A 47 -3.24 -5.55 -2.70
CA TYR A 47 -2.87 -4.15 -2.51
C TYR A 47 -2.44 -3.94 -1.07
N VAL A 48 -1.25 -3.37 -0.89
CA VAL A 48 -0.68 -3.05 0.42
C VAL A 48 -0.54 -1.54 0.50
N GLY A 49 -1.27 -0.93 1.43
CA GLY A 49 -1.29 0.50 1.68
C GLY A 49 -0.63 0.81 3.01
N PHE A 50 0.23 1.81 3.04
CA PHE A 50 0.92 2.25 4.25
C PHE A 50 1.18 3.76 4.19
N ILE A 51 1.43 4.37 5.34
CA ILE A 51 1.89 5.76 5.46
C ILE A 51 3.41 5.77 5.56
N THR A 52 4.08 6.67 4.84
CA THR A 52 5.53 6.80 4.89
C THR A 52 6.02 7.37 6.20
N PHE A 53 7.24 7.04 6.60
CA PHE A 53 7.84 7.71 7.75
C PHE A 53 8.22 9.16 7.40
N ASP A 54 8.73 9.37 6.19
CA ASP A 54 9.05 10.69 5.68
C ASP A 54 7.78 11.42 5.22
N ASN A 55 7.50 12.58 5.83
CA ASN A 55 6.34 13.44 5.58
C ASN A 55 4.94 12.79 5.76
N HIS A 56 4.87 11.58 6.29
CA HIS A 56 3.61 10.84 6.49
C HIS A 56 2.73 10.84 5.22
N LYS A 57 3.33 10.53 4.06
CA LYS A 57 2.62 10.40 2.79
C LYS A 57 2.02 9.02 2.65
N PRO A 58 0.76 8.88 2.23
CA PRO A 58 0.19 7.57 1.92
C PRO A 58 0.79 6.99 0.64
N MET A 59 0.94 5.67 0.62
CA MET A 59 1.42 4.92 -0.53
C MET A 59 0.65 3.61 -0.68
N VAL A 60 0.54 3.13 -1.91
CA VAL A 60 -0.01 1.80 -2.21
C VAL A 60 0.92 1.07 -3.16
N ILE A 61 1.18 -0.20 -2.86
CA ILE A 61 1.89 -1.13 -3.72
C ILE A 61 0.91 -2.22 -4.14
N LYS A 62 0.88 -2.54 -5.43
CA LYS A 62 0.20 -3.71 -5.97
C LYS A 62 1.17 -4.87 -6.04
N ILE A 63 0.77 -6.01 -5.50
CA ILE A 63 1.43 -7.30 -5.64
C ILE A 63 0.60 -8.12 -6.61
N GLU A 64 1.23 -8.56 -7.71
CA GLU A 64 0.57 -9.34 -8.76
C GLU A 64 1.60 -10.25 -9.43
N ASN A 65 1.27 -11.54 -9.58
CA ASN A 65 2.12 -12.54 -10.24
C ASN A 65 3.56 -12.58 -9.71
N GLY A 66 3.72 -12.44 -8.39
CA GLY A 66 5.03 -12.44 -7.74
C GLY A 66 5.89 -11.23 -8.13
N ASN A 67 5.29 -10.07 -8.41
CA ASN A 67 5.97 -8.79 -8.54
C ASN A 67 5.30 -7.75 -7.65
N ALA A 68 6.08 -6.81 -7.12
CA ALA A 68 5.59 -5.62 -6.42
C ALA A 68 5.73 -4.41 -7.35
N LEU A 69 4.62 -3.72 -7.58
CA LEU A 69 4.53 -2.57 -8.48
C LEU A 69 3.96 -1.38 -7.69
N PRO A 70 4.58 -0.20 -7.72
CA PRO A 70 3.99 0.98 -7.11
C PRO A 70 2.70 1.36 -7.85
N MET A 71 1.64 1.68 -7.11
CA MET A 71 0.45 2.31 -7.69
C MET A 71 0.73 3.81 -7.93
N PRO A 72 -0.08 4.50 -8.76
CA PRO A 72 0.00 5.95 -8.91
C PRO A 72 0.05 6.66 -7.56
N ALA A 73 0.94 7.66 -7.47
CA ALA A 73 1.12 8.42 -6.24
C ALA A 73 -0.15 9.20 -5.89
N PHE A 74 -0.40 9.32 -4.59
CA PHE A 74 -1.38 10.26 -4.08
C PHE A 74 -0.99 11.70 -4.46
N PRO A 75 -1.95 12.65 -4.49
CA PRO A 75 -1.62 14.05 -4.72
C PRO A 75 -0.53 14.54 -3.77
N ASP A 76 0.42 15.34 -4.27
CA ASP A 76 1.61 15.75 -3.51
C ASP A 76 1.31 16.51 -2.21
N TYR A 77 0.14 17.16 -2.12
CA TYR A 77 -0.31 17.87 -0.92
C TYR A 77 -0.72 16.93 0.22
N LEU A 78 -0.99 15.65 -0.08
CA LEU A 78 -1.46 14.69 0.90
C LEU A 78 -0.28 14.16 1.73
N THR A 79 0.04 14.92 2.77
CA THR A 79 1.14 14.73 3.72
C THR A 79 0.58 14.76 5.16
N ASN A 80 1.38 14.44 6.17
CA ASN A 80 0.94 14.45 7.58
C ASN A 80 -0.29 13.55 7.83
N CYS A 81 -0.36 12.40 7.15
CA CYS A 81 -1.47 11.45 7.29
C CYS A 81 -1.25 10.51 8.48
N ASP A 82 -2.34 10.10 9.12
CA ASP A 82 -2.30 9.27 10.33
C ASP A 82 -2.57 7.80 10.04
N SER A 83 -3.37 7.52 9.02
CA SER A 83 -3.76 6.16 8.66
C SER A 83 -4.26 6.04 7.24
N ILE A 84 -4.24 4.81 6.74
CA ILE A 84 -4.78 4.42 5.45
C ILE A 84 -5.62 3.15 5.60
N LYS A 85 -6.75 3.09 4.90
CA LYS A 85 -7.57 1.89 4.75
C LYS A 85 -7.80 1.61 3.27
N LEU A 86 -7.59 0.36 2.87
CA LEU A 86 -7.83 -0.13 1.52
C LEU A 86 -9.08 -1.00 1.46
N ALA A 87 -9.77 -0.92 0.32
CA ALA A 87 -10.77 -1.86 -0.13
C ALA A 87 -10.56 -2.13 -1.63
N VAL A 88 -11.23 -3.15 -2.16
CA VAL A 88 -11.28 -3.42 -3.60
C VAL A 88 -12.73 -3.29 -4.04
N ASN A 89 -12.97 -2.54 -5.12
CA ASN A 89 -14.31 -2.35 -5.67
C ASN A 89 -14.77 -3.59 -6.46
N GLN A 90 -15.98 -3.53 -7.02
CA GLN A 90 -16.54 -4.64 -7.81
C GLN A 90 -15.76 -4.97 -9.09
N ASP A 91 -14.97 -4.03 -9.59
CA ASP A 91 -14.15 -4.15 -10.81
C ASP A 91 -12.72 -4.63 -10.51
N GLY A 92 -12.40 -4.96 -9.24
CA GLY A 92 -11.07 -5.40 -8.84
C GLY A 92 -10.05 -4.27 -8.66
N LEU A 93 -10.49 -3.01 -8.68
CA LEU A 93 -9.65 -1.82 -8.51
C LEU A 93 -9.60 -1.39 -7.04
N PRO A 94 -8.44 -0.90 -6.56
CA PRO A 94 -8.32 -0.47 -5.19
C PRO A 94 -9.04 0.86 -4.95
N VAL A 95 -9.59 0.99 -3.75
CA VAL A 95 -10.11 2.24 -3.18
C VAL A 95 -9.32 2.47 -1.90
N ALA A 96 -8.80 3.69 -1.67
CA ALA A 96 -8.26 4.03 -0.36
C ALA A 96 -9.01 5.19 0.29
N ALA A 97 -9.12 5.08 1.60
CA ALA A 97 -9.42 6.18 2.48
C ALA A 97 -8.14 6.51 3.27
N VAL A 98 -7.75 7.79 3.28
CA VAL A 98 -6.60 8.29 4.03
C VAL A 98 -7.07 9.36 5.00
N LEU A 99 -6.68 9.20 6.26
CA LEU A 99 -6.94 10.19 7.30
C LEU A 99 -5.78 11.17 7.37
N GLN A 100 -6.04 12.43 7.06
CA GLN A 100 -5.19 13.58 7.35
C GLN A 100 -5.91 14.39 8.42
N SER A 101 -5.76 14.01 9.70
CA SER A 101 -6.68 14.42 10.76
C SER A 101 -6.91 15.94 10.80
N PRO A 102 -8.18 16.39 10.87
CA PRO A 102 -9.40 15.60 11.06
C PRO A 102 -10.07 15.15 9.74
N THR A 103 -9.47 15.41 8.58
CA THR A 103 -10.08 15.20 7.27
C THR A 103 -9.85 13.77 6.75
N LEU A 104 -10.93 13.11 6.34
CA LEU A 104 -10.86 11.84 5.63
C LEU A 104 -10.94 12.06 4.12
N HIS A 105 -9.89 11.73 3.39
CA HIS A 105 -9.84 11.77 1.93
C HIS A 105 -10.15 10.38 1.37
N ILE A 106 -11.16 10.28 0.50
CA ILE A 106 -11.53 9.02 -0.15
C ILE A 106 -11.20 9.13 -1.64
N TYR A 107 -10.38 8.21 -2.11
CA TYR A 107 -9.95 8.12 -3.50
C TYR A 107 -10.52 6.84 -4.08
N LYS A 108 -11.50 7.02 -4.97
CA LYS A 108 -12.11 5.94 -5.74
C LYS A 108 -11.27 5.78 -7.00
N THR A 109 -10.82 4.55 -7.25
CA THR A 109 -10.09 4.14 -8.47
C THR A 109 -8.85 5.00 -8.77
N TRP A 110 -7.70 4.61 -8.21
CA TRP A 110 -6.41 5.01 -8.80
C TRP A 110 -6.15 4.13 -10.01
N ASP A 111 -6.41 4.67 -11.19
CA ASP A 111 -5.84 4.17 -12.43
C ASP A 111 -4.49 4.86 -12.71
#